data_AF-A0A5S9MEZ3-F1
#
_entry.id   AF-A0A5S9MEZ3-F1
#
_cell.length_a   1.000
_cell.length_b   1.000
_cell.length_c   1.000
_cell.angle_alpha   90.00
_cell.angle_beta   90.00
_cell.angle_gamma   90.00
#
_symmetry.space_group_name_H-M   'P 1'
#
loop_
_entity.id
_entity.type
_entity.pdbx_description
1 polymer ?
#
loop_
_entity_poly.entity_id
_entity_poly.type
_entity_poly.pdbx_seq_one_letter_code
_entity_poly.pdbx_strand_id
1 'polypeptide(L)'
;MEELAKDLNGFLGIESVRDEHGVGITVSYWDSLEAIKEWKAHTAHQRVQKKREKKDWYESYTTRICKVEHAYTNKDSLLEQEADE
;
A
#
# COMPACT_ATOMS: atom_id res chain seq x y z
N MET A 1 -5.14 -5.44 -0.54
CA MET A 1 -4.60 -4.33 0.29
C MET A 1 -5.13 -3.03 -0.25
N GLU A 2 -4.97 -2.79 -1.54
CA GLU A 2 -5.54 -1.65 -2.25
C GLU A 2 -7.06 -1.53 -2.10
N GLU A 3 -7.85 -2.56 -2.44
CA GLU A 3 -9.32 -2.49 -2.33
C GLU A 3 -9.82 -2.18 -0.90
N LEU A 4 -9.09 -2.62 0.12
CA LEU A 4 -9.44 -2.36 1.52
C LEU A 4 -9.05 -0.95 1.98
N ALA A 5 -8.06 -0.34 1.34
CA ALA A 5 -7.55 0.98 1.68
C ALA A 5 -8.30 2.09 0.95
N LYS A 6 -8.78 1.82 -0.26
CA LYS A 6 -9.47 2.78 -1.15
C LYS A 6 -10.68 3.46 -0.51
N ASP A 7 -11.41 2.73 0.35
CA ASP A 7 -12.63 3.23 0.97
C ASP A 7 -12.39 4.01 2.27
N LEU A 8 -11.15 4.08 2.74
CA LEU A 8 -10.82 4.80 3.98
C LEU A 8 -10.52 6.26 3.71
N ASN A 9 -11.04 7.10 4.59
CA ASN A 9 -10.78 8.53 4.54
C ASN A 9 -9.28 8.82 4.67
N GLY A 10 -8.79 9.75 3.86
CA GLY A 10 -7.38 10.14 3.84
C GLY A 10 -6.45 9.20 3.06
N PHE A 11 -6.96 8.16 2.39
CA PHE A 11 -6.17 7.36 1.45
C PHE A 11 -5.85 8.15 0.18
N LEU A 12 -4.57 8.21 -0.20
CA LEU A 12 -4.09 8.96 -1.37
C LEU A 12 -3.64 8.07 -2.52
N GLY A 13 -3.35 6.80 -2.26
CA GLY A 13 -2.87 5.86 -3.27
C GLY A 13 -2.04 4.73 -2.68
N ILE A 14 -1.71 3.75 -3.52
CA ILE A 14 -0.88 2.62 -3.13
C ILE A 14 -0.05 2.15 -4.32
N GLU A 15 1.20 1.80 -4.04
CA GLU A 15 2.11 1.17 -4.98
C GLU A 15 2.53 -0.17 -4.39
N SER A 16 2.55 -1.21 -5.22
CA SER A 16 2.98 -2.52 -4.79
C SER A 16 3.78 -3.20 -5.89
N VAL A 17 4.98 -3.66 -5.53
CA VAL A 17 5.83 -4.49 -6.39
C VAL A 17 6.16 -5.77 -5.65
N ARG A 18 6.24 -6.87 -6.39
CA ARG A 18 6.68 -8.16 -5.88
C ARG A 18 7.59 -8.79 -6.93
N ASP A 19 8.72 -9.30 -6.50
CA ASP A 19 9.61 -10.05 -7.38
C ASP A 19 9.20 -11.54 -7.46
N GLU A 20 9.86 -12.26 -8.36
CA GLU A 20 9.67 -13.70 -8.57
C GLU A 20 10.10 -14.56 -7.36
N HIS A 21 10.93 -14.01 -6.47
CA HIS A 21 11.40 -14.67 -5.25
C HIS A 21 10.45 -14.43 -4.04
N GLY A 22 9.36 -13.70 -4.25
CA GLY A 22 8.33 -13.46 -3.25
C GLY A 22 8.59 -12.26 -2.33
N VAL A 23 9.72 -11.55 -2.50
CA VAL A 23 9.98 -10.30 -1.79
C VAL A 23 9.08 -9.23 -2.37
N GLY A 24 8.38 -8.51 -1.51
CA GLY A 24 7.42 -7.48 -1.94
C GLY A 24 7.49 -6.24 -1.09
N ILE A 25 7.37 -5.10 -1.77
CA ILE A 25 7.22 -3.79 -1.14
C ILE A 25 5.81 -3.31 -1.46
N THR A 26 5.12 -2.82 -0.44
CA THR A 26 3.84 -2.15 -0.58
C THR A 26 3.93 -0.81 0.16
N VAL A 27 3.78 0.29 -0.58
CA VAL A 27 3.76 1.66 -0.05
C VAL A 27 2.35 2.21 -0.23
N SER A 28 1.72 2.64 0.86
CA SER A 28 0.42 3.30 0.83
C SER A 28 0.57 4.74 1.31
N TYR A 29 0.00 5.68 0.57
CA TYR A 29 0.06 7.10 0.85
C TYR A 29 -1.21 7.56 1.56
N TRP A 30 -1.03 8.43 2.56
CA TRP A 30 -2.12 8.91 3.41
C TRP A 30 -1.91 10.38 3.72
N ASP A 31 -3.00 11.12 3.93
CA ASP A 31 -2.97 12.56 4.21
C ASP A 31 -2.55 12.91 5.64
N SER A 32 -2.67 11.96 6.58
CA SER A 32 -2.53 12.19 8.00
C SER A 32 -2.08 10.94 8.77
N LEU A 33 -1.48 11.15 9.94
CA LEU A 33 -1.11 10.06 10.84
C LEU A 33 -2.36 9.40 11.45
N GLU A 34 -3.45 10.14 11.57
CA GLU A 34 -4.75 9.70 12.05
C GLU A 34 -5.34 8.66 11.08
N ALA A 35 -5.39 8.96 9.78
CA ALA A 35 -5.83 8.03 8.75
C ALA A 35 -4.96 6.75 8.73
N ILE A 36 -3.64 6.89 8.89
CA ILE A 36 -2.72 5.74 9.01
C ILE A 36 -3.04 4.86 10.22
N LYS A 37 -3.37 5.47 11.38
CA LYS A 37 -3.74 4.72 12.59
C LYS A 37 -5.04 3.95 12.39
N GLU A 38 -6.05 4.59 11.79
CA GLU A 38 -7.33 3.95 11.46
C GLU A 38 -7.13 2.77 10.49
N TRP A 39 -6.34 2.97 9.44
CA TRP A 39 -5.97 1.92 8.51
C TRP A 39 -5.26 0.74 9.20
N LYS A 40 -4.29 1.03 10.07
CA LYS A 40 -3.59 0.00 10.85
C LYS A 40 -4.57 -0.79 11.74
N ALA A 41 -5.51 -0.12 12.38
CA ALA A 41 -6.52 -0.78 13.21
C ALA A 41 -7.45 -1.68 12.38
N HIS A 42 -7.89 -1.19 11.21
CA HIS A 42 -8.73 -1.93 10.28
C HIS A 42 -8.00 -3.16 9.70
N THR A 43 -6.76 -2.98 9.22
CA THR A 43 -5.95 -4.09 8.69
C THR A 43 -5.48 -5.07 9.73
N ALA A 44 -5.10 -4.63 10.94
CA ALA A 44 -4.70 -5.54 12.01
C ALA A 44 -5.85 -6.47 12.38
N HIS A 45 -7.06 -5.93 12.57
CA HIS A 45 -8.24 -6.75 12.87
C HIS A 45 -8.59 -7.70 11.72
N GLN A 46 -8.64 -7.22 10.47
CA GLN A 46 -9.00 -8.06 9.33
C GLN A 46 -7.94 -9.13 9.02
N ARG A 47 -6.64 -8.80 9.16
CA ARG A 47 -5.56 -9.75 8.95
C ARG A 47 -5.49 -10.78 10.06
N VAL A 48 -5.72 -10.41 11.32
CA VAL A 48 -5.75 -11.38 12.44
C VAL A 48 -6.92 -12.37 12.27
N GLN A 49 -8.08 -11.90 11.82
CA GLN A 49 -9.22 -12.78 11.52
C GLN A 49 -8.95 -13.72 10.34
N LYS A 50 -8.36 -13.22 9.24
CA LYS A 50 -8.08 -14.05 8.04
C LYS A 50 -6.82 -14.94 8.16
N LYS A 51 -5.87 -14.64 9.04
CA LYS A 51 -4.57 -15.35 9.14
C LYS A 51 -4.49 -16.43 10.20
N ARG A 52 -5.50 -16.59 11.08
CA ARG A 52 -5.53 -17.75 11.99
C ARG A 52 -5.54 -19.10 11.26
N GLU A 53 -5.76 -19.12 9.95
CA GLU A 53 -5.81 -20.34 9.12
C GLU A 53 -4.59 -20.57 8.21
N LYS A 54 -3.69 -19.59 8.00
CA LYS A 54 -2.53 -19.75 7.10
C LYS A 54 -1.23 -19.24 7.73
N LYS A 55 -0.39 -20.21 8.10
CA LYS A 55 0.79 -20.11 8.94
C LYS A 55 2.01 -19.37 8.34
N ASP A 56 2.05 -19.08 7.03
CA ASP A 56 3.37 -18.98 6.37
C ASP A 56 3.65 -17.71 5.55
N TRP A 57 2.90 -16.61 5.65
CA TRP A 57 3.07 -15.52 4.67
C TRP A 57 3.96 -14.34 5.05
N TYR A 58 4.57 -14.34 6.24
CA TYR A 58 5.53 -13.30 6.61
C TYR A 58 6.59 -13.88 7.54
N GLU A 59 7.61 -14.52 6.97
CA GLU A 59 8.80 -14.98 7.70
C GLU A 59 9.47 -13.81 8.44
N SER A 60 9.43 -12.62 7.84
CA SER A 60 9.72 -11.35 8.51
C SER A 60 9.13 -10.17 7.71
N TYR A 61 8.83 -9.05 8.36
CA TYR A 61 8.53 -7.79 7.67
C TYR A 61 8.90 -6.58 8.54
N THR A 62 9.13 -5.45 7.89
CA THR A 62 9.29 -4.15 8.55
C THR A 62 8.26 -3.17 8.02
N THR A 63 7.58 -2.45 8.92
CA THR A 63 6.72 -1.32 8.56
C THR A 63 7.38 -0.02 8.98
N ARG A 64 7.38 0.96 8.08
CA ARG A 64 7.88 2.32 8.34
C ARG A 64 6.76 3.31 8.02
N ILE A 65 6.67 4.36 8.83
CA ILE A 65 5.81 5.52 8.59
C ILE A 65 6.75 6.67 8.29
N CYS A 66 6.61 7.24 7.10
CA CYS A 66 7.49 8.30 6.60
C CYS A 66 6.64 9.48 6.16
N LYS A 67 7.15 10.70 6.36
CA LYS A 67 6.57 11.91 5.79
C LYS A 67 7.19 12.14 4.42
N VAL A 68 6.34 12.32 3.40
CA VAL A 68 6.78 12.75 2.08
C VAL A 68 6.92 14.27 2.12
N GLU A 69 8.15 14.77 2.01
CA GLU A 69 8.40 16.22 1.96
C GLU A 69 8.23 16.79 0.54
N HIS A 70 8.60 15.99 -0.47
CA HIS A 70 8.50 16.34 -1.89
C HIS A 70 8.18 15.12 -2.75
N ALA A 71 7.39 15.31 -3.80
CA ALA A 71 7.15 14.32 -4.86
C ALA A 71 7.22 15.02 -6.22
N TYR A 72 7.97 14.44 -7.15
CA TYR A 72 8.11 14.93 -8.52
C TYR A 72 7.68 13.83 -9.47
N THR A 73 6.94 14.20 -10.51
CA THR A 73 6.52 13.28 -11.57
C THR A 73 6.91 13.87 -12.89
N ASN A 74 7.56 13.08 -13.76
CA ASN A 74 7.79 13.50 -15.13
C ASN A 74 6.48 13.30 -15.92
N LYS A 75 5.96 14.39 -16.51
CA LYS A 75 4.65 14.39 -17.20
C LYS A 75 4.63 13.55 -18.48
N ASP A 76 5.78 13.24 -19.07
CA ASP A 76 5.87 12.46 -20.32
C ASP A 76 5.65 10.95 -20.14
N SER A 77 5.73 10.41 -18.92
CA SER A 77 5.58 8.96 -18.72
C SER A 77 4.11 8.47 -18.69
N LEU A 78 3.13 9.38 -18.70
CA LEU A 78 1.70 9.05 -18.61
C LEU A 78 0.92 9.29 -19.92
N LEU A 79 1.57 9.82 -20.97
CA LEU A 79 0.92 10.13 -22.25
C LEU A 79 1.31 9.20 -23.41
N GLU A 80 2.17 8.21 -23.20
CA GLU A 80 2.55 7.23 -24.24
C GLU A 80 1.79 5.89 -24.15
N GLN A 81 0.80 5.75 -23.26
CA GLN A 81 0.01 4.49 -23.14
C GLN A 81 -1.43 4.57 -23.67
N GLU A 82 -1.86 5.69 -24.27
CA GLU A 82 -3.20 5.81 -24.88
C GLU A 82 -3.17 6.00 -26.41
N ALA A 83 -2.05 5.70 -27.08
CA ALA A 83 -1.89 5.91 -28.53
C ALA A 83 -1.64 4.62 -29.34
N ASP A 84 -2.10 3.46 -28.87
CA ASP A 84 -2.17 2.23 -29.66
C ASP A 84 -3.44 1.44 -29.29
N GLU A 85 -4.59 1.89 -29.83
CA GLU A 85 -5.71 1.04 -30.28
C GLU A 85 -6.59 1.78 -31.29
#